data_AF-A0A7V0J403-F1
#
_entry.id   AF-A0A7V0J403-F1
#
_cell.length_a   1.000
_cell.length_b   1.000
_cell.length_c   1.000
_cell.angle_alpha   90.00
_cell.angle_beta   90.00
_cell.angle_gamma   90.00
#
_symmetry.space_group_name_H-M   'P 1'
#
loop_
_entity.id
_entity.type
_entity.pdbx_description
1 polymer ?
#
loop_
_entity_poly.entity_id
_entity_poly.type
_entity_poly.pdbx_seq_one_letter_code
_entity_poly.pdbx_strand_id
1 'polypeptide(L)'
;MEAEALVRDLRSEGLRITAARRAMCDALAASRDVHLNATEIRQRAEEVSGIRIDQSTVYRTIDVLERLGVLHHVHLGHGPAIVHLSAETDHQHLVCEH
;
A
#
# COMPACT_ATOMS: atom_id res chain seq x y z
N MET A 1 1.39 11.48 4.72
CA MET A 1 0.85 10.32 5.49
C MET A 1 1.95 9.51 6.17
N GLU A 2 1.74 9.18 7.45
CA GLU A 2 2.67 8.44 8.32
C GLU A 2 2.25 6.97 8.48
N ALA A 3 3.19 6.06 8.78
CA ALA A 3 2.92 4.62 8.93
C ALA A 3 1.86 4.33 10.01
N GLU A 4 1.85 5.10 11.09
CA GLU A 4 0.85 4.97 12.16
C GLU A 4 -0.57 5.32 11.70
N ALA A 5 -0.75 6.17 10.67
CA ALA A 5 -2.06 6.43 10.09
C ALA A 5 -2.56 5.17 9.35
N LEU A 6 -1.72 4.58 8.51
CA LEU A 6 -2.04 3.34 7.79
C LEU A 6 -2.38 2.19 8.74
N VAL A 7 -1.66 2.08 9.86
CA VAL A 7 -1.96 1.06 10.89
C VAL A 7 -3.32 1.29 11.53
N ARG A 8 -3.72 2.55 11.78
CA ARG A 8 -5.05 2.87 12.31
C ARG A 8 -6.15 2.53 11.31
N ASP A 9 -5.93 2.83 10.04
CA ASP A 9 -6.85 2.55 8.93
C ASP A 9 -7.10 1.03 8.78
N LEU A 10 -6.02 0.23 8.79
CA LEU A 10 -6.15 -1.23 8.79
C LEU A 10 -6.90 -1.75 10.03
N ARG A 11 -6.67 -1.12 11.19
CA ARG A 11 -7.33 -1.51 12.44
C ARG A 11 -8.82 -1.15 12.42
N SER A 12 -9.22 0.00 11.85
CA SER A 12 -10.63 0.38 11.75
C SER A 12 -11.43 -0.55 10.84
N GLU A 13 -10.77 -1.11 9.83
CA GLU A 13 -11.35 -2.15 8.95
C GLU A 13 -11.35 -3.55 9.57
N GLY A 14 -10.96 -3.69 10.85
CA GLY A 14 -11.00 -4.95 11.59
C GLY A 14 -9.84 -5.91 11.29
N LEU A 15 -8.78 -5.46 10.60
CA LEU A 15 -7.62 -6.31 10.35
C LEU A 15 -6.73 -6.39 11.58
N ARG A 16 -6.32 -7.61 11.93
CA ARG A 16 -5.31 -7.84 12.95
C ARG A 16 -3.96 -7.30 12.50
N ILE A 17 -3.42 -6.35 13.25
CA ILE A 17 -2.09 -5.75 13.01
C ILE A 17 -1.00 -6.73 13.46
N THR A 18 -0.47 -7.48 12.50
CA THR A 18 0.70 -8.35 12.68
C THR A 18 1.98 -7.60 12.34
N ALA A 19 3.14 -8.17 12.69
CA ALA A 19 4.45 -7.63 12.27
C ALA A 19 4.54 -7.41 10.75
N ALA A 20 3.98 -8.32 9.96
CA ALA A 20 3.91 -8.19 8.50
C ALA A 20 3.12 -6.95 8.05
N ARG A 21 1.92 -6.73 8.61
CA ARG A 21 1.12 -5.54 8.26
C ARG A 21 1.78 -4.25 8.70
N ARG A 22 2.40 -4.25 9.87
CA ARG A 22 3.19 -3.11 10.34
C ARG A 22 4.33 -2.79 9.37
N ALA A 23 5.11 -3.80 8.99
CA ALA A 23 6.20 -3.65 8.04
C ALA A 23 5.73 -3.14 6.67
N MET A 24 4.57 -3.60 6.19
CA MET A 24 3.95 -3.06 4.98
C MET A 24 3.58 -1.58 5.11
N CYS A 25 2.98 -1.17 6.23
CA CYS A 25 2.67 0.25 6.49
C CYS A 25 3.95 1.10 6.54
N ASP A 26 5.00 0.61 7.20
CA ASP A 26 6.29 1.30 7.28
C ASP A 26 6.92 1.45 5.88
N ALA A 27 6.92 0.38 5.07
CA ALA A 27 7.45 0.39 3.70
C ALA A 27 6.68 1.35 2.78
N LEU A 28 5.34 1.37 2.87
CA LEU A 28 4.50 2.29 2.10
C LEU A 28 4.74 3.75 2.51
N ALA A 29 4.79 4.05 3.81
CA ALA A 29 5.03 5.40 4.30
C ALA A 29 6.42 5.95 3.93
N ALA A 30 7.42 5.07 3.87
CA ALA A 30 8.78 5.39 3.41
C ALA A 30 8.86 5.59 1.88
N SER A 31 7.91 5.02 1.12
CA SER A 31 7.89 5.04 -0.35
C SER A 31 6.75 5.92 -0.90
N ARG A 32 6.36 6.97 -0.16
CA ARG A 32 5.17 7.80 -0.46
C ARG A 32 5.17 8.43 -1.85
N ASP A 33 6.34 8.77 -2.39
CA ASP A 33 6.51 9.41 -3.70
C ASP A 33 6.82 8.40 -4.81
N VAL A 34 6.72 7.10 -4.52
CA VAL A 34 7.09 6.02 -5.44
C VAL A 34 5.88 5.14 -5.73
N HIS A 35 5.68 4.92 -7.01
CA HIS A 35 4.76 3.94 -7.56
C HIS A 35 5.32 2.53 -7.34
N LEU A 36 4.71 1.72 -6.48
CA LEU A 36 5.12 0.34 -6.18
C LEU A 36 4.07 -0.69 -6.59
N ASN A 37 4.49 -1.77 -7.23
CA ASN A 37 3.63 -2.94 -7.39
C ASN A 37 3.60 -3.82 -6.12
N ALA A 38 2.67 -4.77 -6.05
CA ALA A 38 2.52 -5.66 -4.89
C ALA A 38 3.80 -6.44 -4.53
N THR A 39 4.59 -6.87 -5.52
CA THR A 39 5.85 -7.58 -5.29
C THR A 39 6.89 -6.67 -4.65
N GLU A 40 6.97 -5.42 -5.10
CA GLU A 40 7.90 -4.42 -4.57
C GLU A 40 7.56 -4.00 -3.14
N ILE A 41 6.26 -3.87 -2.83
CA ILE A 41 5.80 -3.62 -1.46
C ILE A 41 6.21 -4.77 -0.54
N ARG A 42 5.99 -6.01 -0.99
CA ARG A 42 6.40 -7.20 -0.25
C ARG A 42 7.90 -7.16 0.03
N GLN A 43 8.72 -7.01 -1.01
CA GLN A 43 10.18 -7.03 -0.89
C GLN A 43 10.67 -5.97 0.10
N ARG A 44 10.22 -4.72 -0.03
CA ARG A 44 10.60 -3.65 0.90
C ARG A 44 10.17 -3.94 2.33
N ALA A 45 8.95 -4.46 2.53
CA ALA A 45 8.47 -4.83 3.85
C ALA A 45 9.29 -5.98 4.47
N GLU A 46 9.66 -6.99 3.66
CA GLU A 46 10.54 -8.09 4.09
C GLU A 46 11.96 -7.58 4.42
N GLU A 47 12.52 -6.67 3.63
CA GLU A 47 13.84 -6.05 3.85
C GLU A 47 13.89 -5.25 5.16
N VAL A 48 12.84 -4.46 5.44
CA VAL A 48 12.76 -3.63 6.66
C VAL A 48 12.59 -4.50 7.91
N SER A 49 11.79 -5.56 7.82
CA SER A 49 11.38 -6.34 9.01
C SER A 49 12.16 -7.63 9.22
N GLY A 50 12.89 -8.11 8.22
CA GLY A 50 13.60 -9.39 8.24
C GLY A 50 12.68 -10.62 8.29
N ILE A 51 11.37 -10.46 8.08
CA ILE A 51 10.39 -11.57 8.08
C ILE A 51 9.84 -11.80 6.68
N ARG A 52 9.52 -13.06 6.37
CA ARG A 52 8.84 -13.42 5.12
C ARG A 52 7.37 -13.07 5.20
N ILE A 53 6.83 -12.47 4.13
CA ILE A 53 5.44 -12.02 4.07
C ILE A 53 4.71 -12.79 2.97
N ASP A 54 3.60 -13.41 3.36
CA ASP A 54 2.77 -14.17 2.42
C ASP A 54 2.06 -13.26 1.41
N GLN A 55 1.97 -13.72 0.15
CA GLN A 55 1.37 -12.95 -0.94
C GLN A 55 -0.10 -12.59 -0.67
N SER A 56 -0.87 -13.47 -0.03
CA SER A 56 -2.26 -13.16 0.35
C SER A 56 -2.36 -12.04 1.38
N THR A 57 -1.37 -11.91 2.27
CA THR A 57 -1.32 -10.80 3.25
C THR A 57 -1.07 -9.49 2.53
N VAL A 58 -0.24 -9.50 1.50
CA VAL A 58 0.07 -8.31 0.70
C VAL A 58 -1.19 -7.81 0.00
N TYR A 59 -1.83 -8.67 -0.79
CA TYR A 59 -3.04 -8.28 -1.53
C TYR A 59 -4.20 -7.89 -0.63
N ARG A 60 -4.44 -8.59 0.48
CA ARG A 60 -5.49 -8.20 1.44
C ARG A 60 -5.24 -6.86 2.11
N THR A 61 -3.97 -6.49 2.30
CA THR A 61 -3.63 -5.20 2.91
C THR A 61 -3.77 -4.08 1.88
N ILE A 62 -3.34 -4.33 0.63
CA ILE A 62 -3.53 -3.40 -0.49
C ILE A 62 -5.02 -3.15 -0.72
N ASP A 63 -5.83 -4.20 -0.87
CA ASP A 63 -7.30 -4.11 -1.10
C ASP A 63 -8.00 -3.21 -0.07
N VAL A 64 -7.64 -3.37 1.21
CA VAL A 64 -8.23 -2.57 2.28
C VAL A 64 -7.83 -1.11 2.18
N LEU A 65 -6.54 -0.82 1.97
CA LEU A 65 -6.06 0.55 1.84
C LEU A 65 -6.61 1.22 0.57
N GLU A 66 -6.81 0.47 -0.52
CA GLU A 66 -7.47 0.97 -1.73
C GLU A 66 -8.95 1.29 -1.49
N ARG A 67 -9.68 0.41 -0.81
CA ARG A 67 -11.09 0.65 -0.42
C ARG A 67 -11.26 1.88 0.47
N LEU A 68 -10.25 2.21 1.27
CA LEU A 68 -10.21 3.41 2.10
C LEU A 68 -9.76 4.67 1.34
N GLY A 69 -9.40 4.56 0.06
CA GLY A 69 -8.87 5.67 -0.74
C GLY A 69 -7.48 6.13 -0.32
N VAL A 70 -6.75 5.28 0.42
CA VAL A 70 -5.40 5.53 0.93
C VAL A 70 -4.34 5.13 -0.09
N LEU A 71 -4.65 4.10 -0.90
CA LEU A 71 -3.87 3.69 -2.06
C LEU A 71 -4.67 3.90 -3.34
N HIS A 72 -3.99 4.31 -4.40
CA HIS A 72 -4.57 4.44 -5.73
C HIS A 72 -3.83 3.61 -6.77
N HIS A 73 -4.60 2.81 -7.52
CA HIS A 73 -4.12 2.04 -8.66
C HIS A 73 -3.86 2.91 -9.88
N VAL A 74 -2.70 2.72 -10.50
CA VAL A 74 -2.36 3.22 -11.84
C VAL A 74 -2.14 2.03 -12.76
N HIS A 75 -3.00 1.89 -13.77
CA HIS A 75 -2.76 0.96 -14.88
C HIS A 75 -1.83 1.62 -15.89
N LEU A 76 -0.52 1.41 -15.72
CA LEU A 76 0.45 1.75 -16.75
C LEU A 76 0.39 0.69 -17.85
N GLY A 77 -0.61 0.80 -18.72
CA GLY A 77 -0.65 0.41 -20.14
C GLY A 77 -0.01 -0.90 -20.63
N HIS A 78 0.39 -1.85 -19.78
CA HIS A 78 0.86 -3.25 -20.01
C HIS A 78 1.73 -3.79 -18.84
N GLY A 79 1.96 -3.03 -17.76
CA GLY A 79 2.70 -3.45 -16.55
C GLY A 79 1.83 -3.94 -15.38
N PRO A 80 2.42 -4.55 -14.34
CA PRO A 80 1.70 -4.91 -13.12
C PRO A 80 1.07 -3.66 -12.50
N ALA A 81 -0.10 -3.82 -11.90
CA ALA A 81 -0.79 -2.69 -11.27
C ALA A 81 0.09 -2.07 -10.17
N ILE A 82 0.19 -0.74 -10.22
CA ILE A 82 1.05 0.02 -9.33
C ILE A 82 0.19 0.86 -8.40
N VAL A 83 0.49 0.81 -7.10
CA VAL A 83 -0.14 1.65 -6.07
C VAL A 83 0.79 2.77 -5.61
N HIS A 84 0.22 3.87 -5.15
CA HIS A 84 0.91 4.94 -4.44
C HIS A 84 0.01 5.50 -3.33
N LEU A 85 0.61 6.13 -2.31
CA LEU A 85 -0.14 6.78 -1.23
C LEU A 85 -0.76 8.09 -1.74
N SER A 86 -2.00 8.36 -1.32
CA SER A 86 -2.69 9.62 -1.62
C SER A 86 -1.94 10.79 -0.99
N ALA A 87 -1.59 11.80 -1.79
CA ALA A 87 -1.01 13.03 -1.28
C ALA A 87 -2.10 13.85 -0.55
N GLU A 88 -1.78 14.44 0.59
CA GLU A 88 -2.71 15.27 1.39
C GLU A 88 -3.07 16.61 0.70
N THR A 89 -2.66 16.82 -0.55
CA THR A 89 -2.91 18.02 -1.35
C THR A 89 -3.58 17.66 -2.67
N ASP A 90 -4.89 17.89 -2.68
CA ASP A 90 -5.80 18.19 -3.79
C ASP A 90 -5.18 18.19 -5.20
N HIS A 91 -5.12 17.05 -5.92
CA HIS A 91 -4.98 17.10 -7.37
C HIS A 91 -5.70 15.93 -8.07
N GLN A 92 -6.58 16.33 -9.00
CA GLN A 92 -7.43 15.56 -9.92
C GLN A 92 -6.93 14.15 -10.29
N HIS A 93 -7.75 13.15 -9.95
CA HIS A 93 -7.60 11.81 -10.50
C HIS A 93 -8.19 11.81 -11.91
N LEU A 94 -7.32 11.96 -12.91
CA LEU A 94 -7.65 11.51 -14.25
C LEU A 94 -7.81 9.99 -14.20
N VAL A 95 -9.07 9.55 -14.09
CA VAL A 95 -9.47 8.19 -14.44
C VAL A 95 -9.08 8.03 -15.91
N CYS A 96 -8.04 7.23 -16.19
CA CYS A 96 -7.73 6.86 -17.57
C CYS A 96 -8.56 5.61 -17.89
N GLU A 97 -9.75 5.83 -18.44
CA GLU A 97 -10.56 4.81 -19.08
C GLU A 97 -10.05 4.60 -20.52
N HIS A 98 -9.01 3.78 -20.72
CA HIS A 98 -8.81 2.93 -21.92
C HIS A 98 -7.52 2.09 -21.83
#